data_AF-A0AAD8Y625-F1
#
_entry.id   AF-A0AAD8Y625-F1
#
_cell.length_a   1.000
_cell.length_b   1.000
_cell.length_c   1.000
_cell.angle_alpha   90.00
_cell.angle_beta   90.00
_cell.angle_gamma   90.00
#
_symmetry.space_group_name_H-M   'P 1'
#
loop_
_entity.id
_entity.type
_entity.pdbx_description
1 polymer ?
#
loop_
_entity_poly.entity_id
_entity_poly.type
_entity_poly.pdbx_seq_one_letter_code
_entity_poly.pdbx_strand_id
1 'polypeptide(L)'
;MASLPPTNTIMTDNKPQPQQHPPNQQWASLADRLNPNRPAFDAQLKSSWKTLSKKEKKRIITQDRKAIQALKSRGTSHSLPFEADTDDHCETSHVAYAHIAPILTYIAEQIGTTPSNLRIYDPYYCAGTVVQHLNKLGFENVYNQPEDFYQVIRDGCVPQHDVLLTNPPYSGDHFERLLKFCSENNKPALLLIPDHLSKKKYVRDYQEKYFFLTPAERYFYWTPEGLRPNEGNDGDDQKKSKKEKKSNQHKNLMLGTRNSPFASHWFICTNPLLPNKKVISLIQREEIKLLDGCNVFDRHEDIVQSNSFRKRKEIEQNESKVECEEHQQEEEGQRKGRKKKKKRVQKEKCAPVNGGTDAVDGSNPFF
;
A
#
# COMPACT_ATOMS: atom_id res chain seq x y z
N MET A 1 -26.03 -67.64 22.04
CA MET A 1 -27.06 -66.62 22.33
C MET A 1 -26.66 -65.85 23.57
N ALA A 2 -26.20 -64.62 23.41
CA ALA A 2 -26.20 -63.59 24.46
C ALA A 2 -26.02 -62.24 23.73
N SER A 3 -27.13 -61.51 23.60
CA SER A 3 -27.19 -60.20 22.95
C SER A 3 -26.84 -59.13 23.98
N LEU A 4 -25.84 -58.29 23.71
CA LEU A 4 -25.51 -57.13 24.53
C LEU A 4 -26.31 -55.91 24.04
N PRO A 5 -26.79 -55.04 24.95
CA PRO A 5 -27.62 -53.89 24.59
C PRO A 5 -26.78 -52.72 24.03
N PRO A 6 -27.33 -51.87 23.16
CA PRO A 6 -26.64 -50.69 22.67
C PRO A 6 -26.67 -49.57 23.72
N THR A 7 -25.49 -49.03 24.03
CA THR A 7 -25.32 -47.83 24.86
C THR A 7 -25.42 -46.58 23.99
N ASN A 8 -26.56 -45.88 24.09
CA ASN A 8 -26.71 -44.53 23.54
C ASN A 8 -26.02 -43.51 24.45
N THR A 9 -24.83 -43.05 24.06
CA THR A 9 -24.19 -41.87 24.66
C THR A 9 -24.39 -40.68 23.73
N ILE A 10 -25.33 -39.80 24.08
CA ILE A 10 -25.49 -38.50 23.44
C ILE A 10 -24.42 -37.57 24.03
N MET A 11 -23.32 -37.37 23.31
CA MET A 11 -22.39 -36.28 23.58
C MET A 11 -22.86 -35.02 22.86
N THR A 12 -23.40 -34.06 23.60
CA THR A 12 -23.66 -32.71 23.10
C THR A 12 -22.32 -31.97 23.01
N ASP A 13 -21.75 -31.99 21.81
CA ASP A 13 -20.49 -31.33 21.48
C ASP A 13 -20.72 -29.81 21.38
N ASN A 14 -20.58 -29.11 22.51
CA ASN A 14 -20.69 -27.65 22.59
C ASN A 14 -19.37 -27.02 22.10
N LYS A 15 -19.10 -27.14 20.80
CA LYS A 15 -17.99 -26.41 20.16
C LYS A 15 -18.32 -24.92 20.13
N PRO A 16 -17.46 -24.03 20.66
CA PRO A 16 -17.64 -22.60 20.48
C PRO A 16 -17.63 -22.31 18.98
N GLN A 17 -18.73 -21.76 18.47
CA GLN A 17 -18.79 -21.33 17.08
C GLN A 17 -17.65 -20.34 16.81
N PRO A 18 -16.80 -20.58 15.79
CA PRO A 18 -15.82 -19.60 15.39
C PRO A 18 -16.57 -18.32 15.01
N GLN A 19 -16.23 -17.22 15.68
CA GLN A 19 -16.76 -15.91 15.33
C GLN A 19 -16.41 -15.66 13.86
N GLN A 20 -17.44 -15.61 13.01
CA GLN A 20 -17.29 -15.26 11.61
C GLN A 20 -16.82 -13.80 11.55
N HIS A 21 -15.51 -13.62 11.39
CA HIS A 21 -14.96 -12.33 11.01
C HIS A 21 -15.36 -12.08 9.54
N PRO A 22 -15.92 -10.91 9.21
CA PRO A 22 -16.16 -10.57 7.81
C PRO A 22 -14.85 -10.68 7.03
N PRO A 23 -14.86 -11.30 5.84
CA PRO A 23 -13.64 -11.46 5.06
C PRO A 23 -13.10 -10.08 4.70
N ASN A 24 -11.80 -9.87 4.92
CA ASN A 24 -11.02 -8.68 4.56
C ASN A 24 -11.09 -7.43 5.45
N GLN A 25 -11.59 -7.49 6.69
CA GLN A 25 -11.37 -6.35 7.59
C GLN A 25 -9.90 -6.29 8.02
N GLN A 26 -9.13 -5.42 7.36
CA GLN A 26 -7.74 -5.11 7.73
C GLN A 26 -7.71 -4.79 9.23
N TRP A 27 -6.86 -5.49 9.98
CA TRP A 27 -6.64 -5.13 11.38
C TRP A 27 -6.17 -3.67 11.43
N ALA A 28 -6.90 -2.86 12.17
CA ALA A 28 -6.59 -1.47 12.44
C ALA A 28 -6.66 -1.25 13.94
N SER A 29 -5.78 -0.39 14.45
CA SER A 29 -5.76 -0.07 15.87
C SER A 29 -7.11 0.46 16.31
N LEU A 30 -7.48 0.26 17.57
CA LEU A 30 -8.69 0.84 18.14
C LEU A 30 -8.72 2.37 17.96
N ALA A 31 -7.56 3.03 18.02
CA ALA A 31 -7.46 4.46 17.80
C ALA A 31 -7.85 4.85 16.37
N ASP A 32 -7.42 4.08 15.36
CA ASP A 32 -7.78 4.33 13.96
C ASP A 32 -9.25 4.02 13.71
N ARG A 33 -9.76 2.92 14.27
CA ARG A 33 -11.17 2.53 14.14
C ARG A 33 -12.14 3.53 14.76
N LEU A 34 -11.71 4.28 15.78
CA LEU A 34 -12.53 5.29 16.45
C LEU A 34 -12.39 6.71 15.87
N ASN A 35 -11.54 6.92 14.87
CA ASN A 35 -11.26 8.24 14.30
C ASN A 35 -11.88 8.40 12.90
N PRO A 36 -12.86 9.29 12.70
CA PRO A 36 -13.55 9.46 11.41
C PRO A 36 -12.64 9.92 10.26
N ASN A 37 -11.47 10.48 10.58
CA ASN A 37 -10.51 10.94 9.58
C ASN A 37 -9.52 9.83 9.14
N ARG A 38 -9.74 8.57 9.57
CA ARG A 38 -8.88 7.44 9.22
C ARG A 38 -9.59 6.50 8.23
N PRO A 39 -8.88 5.92 7.26
CA PRO A 39 -9.47 4.97 6.30
C PRO A 39 -10.15 3.76 6.96
N ALA A 40 -9.67 3.34 8.13
CA ALA A 40 -10.21 2.20 8.87
C ALA A 40 -11.29 2.60 9.90
N PHE A 41 -11.92 3.77 9.75
CA PHE A 41 -12.97 4.22 10.65
C PHE A 41 -14.16 3.26 10.68
N ASP A 42 -14.58 2.90 11.90
CA ASP A 42 -15.70 2.00 12.17
C ASP A 42 -16.82 2.80 12.82
N ALA A 43 -17.75 3.29 12.00
CA ALA A 43 -18.86 4.14 12.46
C ALA A 43 -19.77 3.44 13.49
N GLN A 44 -19.97 2.12 13.33
CA GLN A 44 -20.77 1.31 14.25
C GLN A 44 -20.06 1.12 15.60
N LEU A 45 -18.76 0.84 15.59
CA LEU A 45 -17.98 0.80 16.83
C LEU A 45 -17.98 2.16 17.50
N LYS A 46 -17.82 3.26 16.76
CA LYS A 46 -17.81 4.62 17.32
C LYS A 46 -19.13 5.00 17.98
N SER A 47 -20.26 4.69 17.34
CA SER A 47 -21.60 5.00 17.88
C SER A 47 -21.89 4.17 19.14
N SER A 48 -21.60 2.87 19.11
CA SER A 48 -21.76 1.98 20.25
C SER A 48 -20.72 2.20 21.35
N TRP A 49 -19.58 2.83 21.06
CA TRP A 49 -18.50 3.03 22.05
C TRP A 49 -18.97 3.73 23.32
N LYS A 50 -19.90 4.70 23.22
CA LYS A 50 -20.42 5.40 24.40
C LYS A 50 -21.29 4.49 25.26
N THR A 51 -22.07 3.61 24.65
CA THR A 51 -23.04 2.72 25.32
C THR A 51 -22.44 1.40 25.81
N LEU A 52 -21.27 0.99 25.30
CA LEU A 52 -20.56 -0.20 25.79
C LEU A 52 -20.24 -0.11 27.29
N SER A 53 -20.41 -1.23 27.99
CA SER A 53 -20.06 -1.36 29.41
C SER A 53 -18.56 -1.18 29.63
N LYS A 54 -18.17 -0.84 30.87
CA LYS A 54 -16.75 -0.77 31.26
C LYS A 54 -16.02 -2.09 31.00
N LYS A 55 -16.68 -3.24 31.21
CA LYS A 55 -16.12 -4.58 31.00
C LYS A 55 -15.82 -4.84 29.52
N GLU A 56 -16.75 -4.50 28.63
CA GLU A 56 -16.57 -4.68 27.18
C GLU A 56 -15.48 -3.77 26.62
N LYS A 57 -15.45 -2.49 27.01
CA LYS A 57 -14.39 -1.55 26.66
C LYS A 57 -13.02 -2.09 27.06
N LYS A 58 -12.89 -2.58 28.31
CA LYS A 58 -11.65 -3.17 28.81
C LYS A 58 -11.22 -4.38 27.99
N ARG A 59 -12.16 -5.25 27.59
CA ARG A 59 -11.88 -6.40 26.72
C ARG A 59 -11.33 -5.96 25.35
N ILE A 60 -11.99 -5.00 24.68
CA ILE A 60 -11.56 -4.49 23.36
C ILE A 60 -10.18 -3.84 23.46
N ILE A 61 -9.94 -2.99 24.46
CA ILE A 61 -8.64 -2.35 24.70
C ILE A 61 -7.54 -3.40 24.96
N THR A 62 -7.85 -4.44 25.74
CA THR A 62 -6.87 -5.51 26.04
C THR A 62 -6.52 -6.31 24.79
N GLN A 63 -7.51 -6.65 23.96
CA GLN A 63 -7.29 -7.31 22.67
C GLN A 63 -6.47 -6.44 21.71
N ASP A 64 -6.79 -5.15 21.61
CA ASP A 64 -6.05 -4.18 20.81
C ASP A 64 -4.58 -4.07 21.27
N ARG A 65 -4.34 -3.93 22.58
CA ARG A 65 -2.99 -3.92 23.16
C ARG A 65 -2.22 -5.21 22.85
N LYS A 66 -2.85 -6.37 22.98
CA LYS A 66 -2.23 -7.66 22.66
C LYS A 66 -1.84 -7.75 21.19
N ALA A 67 -2.72 -7.29 20.29
CA ALA A 67 -2.43 -7.26 18.86
C ALA A 67 -1.29 -6.28 18.53
N ILE A 68 -1.29 -5.08 19.11
CA ILE A 68 -0.20 -4.10 18.99
C ILE A 68 1.13 -4.70 19.47
N GLN A 69 1.13 -5.34 20.64
CA GLN A 69 2.32 -5.96 21.19
C GLN A 69 2.83 -7.07 20.29
N ALA A 70 1.94 -7.93 19.76
CA ALA A 70 2.31 -8.98 18.81
C ALA A 70 2.98 -8.40 17.55
N LEU A 71 2.45 -7.30 17.02
CA LEU A 71 3.01 -6.61 15.84
C LEU A 71 4.39 -6.02 16.11
N LYS A 72 4.57 -5.38 17.27
CA LYS A 72 5.86 -4.84 17.71
C LYS A 72 6.89 -5.94 17.95
N SER A 73 6.45 -7.09 18.47
CA SER A 73 7.34 -8.23 18.71
C SER A 73 7.75 -8.96 17.43
N ARG A 74 7.17 -8.67 16.25
CA ARG A 74 7.56 -9.38 15.02
C ARG A 74 9.05 -9.20 14.68
N GLY A 75 9.58 -8.00 14.89
CA GLY A 75 11.00 -7.71 14.67
C GLY A 75 11.92 -8.03 15.86
N THR A 76 11.39 -8.45 17.00
CA THR A 76 12.18 -8.60 18.25
C THR A 76 11.92 -9.88 19.02
N SER A 77 10.97 -10.71 18.59
CA SER A 77 10.52 -11.86 19.36
C SER A 77 11.61 -12.91 19.53
N HIS A 78 12.53 -13.02 18.57
CA HIS A 78 13.63 -13.97 18.58
C HIS A 78 14.85 -13.35 17.88
N SER A 79 16.05 -13.70 18.33
CA SER A 79 17.26 -13.43 17.56
C SER A 79 17.15 -14.14 16.22
N LEU A 80 17.47 -13.43 15.13
CA LEU A 80 17.56 -14.05 13.81
C LEU A 80 18.66 -15.13 13.83
N PRO A 81 18.49 -16.26 13.12
CA PRO A 81 19.49 -17.33 13.09
C PRO A 81 20.67 -17.02 12.18
N PHE A 82 20.81 -15.77 11.74
CA PHE A 82 21.85 -15.27 10.87
C PHE A 82 22.30 -13.88 11.33
N GLU A 83 23.55 -13.54 11.03
CA GLU A 83 24.06 -12.19 11.21
C GLU A 83 23.56 -11.30 10.09
N ALA A 84 23.04 -10.12 10.45
CA ALA A 84 22.57 -9.12 9.52
C ALA A 84 23.01 -7.73 9.99
N ASP A 85 23.35 -6.86 9.03
CA ASP A 85 23.52 -5.45 9.33
C ASP A 85 22.16 -4.86 9.74
N THR A 86 22.14 -4.14 10.85
CA THR A 86 20.91 -3.51 11.36
C THR A 86 20.27 -2.54 10.34
N ASP A 87 21.07 -1.95 9.45
CA ASP A 87 20.57 -1.06 8.41
C ASP A 87 19.89 -1.81 7.24
N ASP A 88 20.14 -3.11 7.08
CA ASP A 88 19.49 -3.93 6.05
C ASP A 88 18.06 -4.34 6.41
N HIS A 89 17.63 -4.18 7.66
CA HIS A 89 16.25 -4.47 8.09
C HIS A 89 15.25 -3.45 7.54
N CYS A 90 14.83 -3.65 6.30
CA CYS A 90 13.90 -2.81 5.56
C CYS A 90 12.84 -3.66 4.83
N GLU A 91 11.59 -3.56 5.28
CA GLU A 91 10.44 -4.16 4.62
C GLU A 91 9.89 -3.27 3.52
N THR A 92 9.46 -3.92 2.44
CA THR A 92 8.88 -3.29 1.25
C THR A 92 7.43 -2.93 1.48
N SER A 93 7.04 -1.71 1.11
CA SER A 93 5.62 -1.31 1.18
C SER A 93 4.72 -2.14 0.27
N HIS A 94 3.47 -2.36 0.70
CA HIS A 94 2.42 -2.99 -0.11
C HIS A 94 2.24 -2.36 -1.51
N VAL A 95 2.44 -1.04 -1.66
CA VAL A 95 2.34 -0.33 -2.94
C VAL A 95 3.35 -0.88 -3.94
N ALA A 96 4.59 -1.16 -3.50
CA ALA A 96 5.62 -1.68 -4.40
C ALA A 96 5.26 -3.08 -4.93
N TYR A 97 4.69 -3.95 -4.09
CA TYR A 97 4.18 -5.25 -4.53
C TYR A 97 2.97 -5.13 -5.44
N ALA A 98 2.05 -4.18 -5.20
CA ALA A 98 0.90 -3.96 -6.06
C ALA A 98 1.33 -3.58 -7.50
N HIS A 99 2.41 -2.81 -7.66
CA HIS A 99 2.91 -2.39 -8.97
C HIS A 99 3.41 -3.55 -9.84
N ILE A 100 3.91 -4.63 -9.24
CA ILE A 100 4.38 -5.82 -9.96
C ILE A 100 3.35 -6.95 -10.02
N ALA A 101 2.23 -6.84 -9.29
CA ALA A 101 1.20 -7.86 -9.25
C ALA A 101 0.69 -8.27 -10.65
N PRO A 102 0.45 -7.34 -11.61
CA PRO A 102 0.05 -7.72 -12.97
C PRO A 102 1.08 -8.61 -13.68
N ILE A 103 2.38 -8.37 -13.45
CA ILE A 103 3.46 -9.16 -14.05
C ILE A 103 3.52 -10.54 -13.39
N LEU A 104 3.38 -10.63 -12.07
CA LEU A 104 3.32 -11.90 -11.35
C LEU A 104 2.11 -12.75 -11.78
N THR A 105 0.94 -12.13 -11.94
CA THR A 105 -0.26 -12.80 -12.48
C THR A 105 0.01 -13.36 -13.86
N TYR A 106 0.64 -12.56 -14.74
CA TYR A 106 1.00 -13.03 -16.07
C TYR A 106 2.01 -14.19 -16.04
N ILE A 107 3.00 -14.15 -15.15
CA ILE A 107 3.94 -15.26 -14.94
C ILE A 107 3.17 -16.53 -14.53
N ALA A 108 2.21 -16.43 -13.61
CA ALA A 108 1.39 -17.56 -13.18
C ALA A 108 0.62 -18.17 -14.37
N GLU A 109 -0.01 -17.33 -15.20
CA GLU A 109 -0.72 -17.77 -16.41
C GLU A 109 0.20 -18.50 -17.39
N GLN A 110 1.41 -17.99 -17.63
CA GLN A 110 2.37 -18.60 -18.56
C GLN A 110 2.93 -19.95 -18.07
N ILE A 111 2.95 -20.18 -16.76
CA ILE A 111 3.32 -21.48 -16.17
C ILE A 111 2.10 -22.43 -16.09
N GLY A 112 0.88 -21.92 -16.32
CA GLY A 112 -0.36 -22.70 -16.22
C GLY A 112 -0.84 -22.90 -14.79
N THR A 113 -0.59 -21.93 -13.91
CA THR A 113 -1.04 -21.91 -12.51
C THR A 113 -1.88 -20.67 -12.20
N THR A 114 -2.49 -20.63 -11.02
CA THR A 114 -3.22 -19.45 -10.51
C THR A 114 -2.31 -18.55 -9.69
N PRO A 115 -2.62 -17.25 -9.53
CA PRO A 115 -1.88 -16.37 -8.62
C PRO A 115 -1.75 -16.95 -7.20
N SER A 116 -2.81 -17.57 -6.67
CA SER A 116 -2.80 -18.19 -5.34
C SER A 116 -1.82 -19.35 -5.20
N ASN A 117 -1.57 -20.08 -6.30
CA ASN A 117 -0.70 -21.25 -6.33
C ASN A 117 0.72 -20.94 -6.81
N LEU A 118 0.97 -19.75 -7.38
CA LEU A 118 2.30 -19.30 -7.81
C LEU A 118 3.25 -19.29 -6.62
N ARG A 119 4.33 -20.09 -6.68
CA ARG A 119 5.32 -20.17 -5.60
C ARG A 119 6.30 -19.02 -5.70
N ILE A 120 6.19 -18.08 -4.77
CA ILE A 120 7.07 -16.91 -4.69
C ILE A 120 8.10 -17.15 -3.59
N TYR A 121 9.39 -16.98 -3.91
CA TYR A 121 10.48 -17.09 -2.95
C TYR A 121 11.13 -15.73 -2.68
N ASP A 122 11.09 -15.30 -1.42
CA ASP A 122 11.89 -14.18 -0.92
C ASP A 122 12.98 -14.68 0.04
N PRO A 123 14.25 -14.77 -0.42
CA PRO A 123 15.34 -15.34 0.36
C PRO A 123 15.77 -14.50 1.56
N TYR A 124 15.43 -13.20 1.61
CA TYR A 124 15.91 -12.31 2.66
C TYR A 124 14.79 -12.03 3.66
N TYR A 125 15.00 -12.47 4.90
CA TYR A 125 14.01 -12.32 5.96
C TYR A 125 14.24 -11.06 6.79
N CYS A 126 13.15 -10.33 7.04
CA CYS A 126 13.11 -9.20 7.97
C CYS A 126 12.12 -9.50 9.11
N ALA A 127 10.83 -9.19 8.95
CA ALA A 127 9.77 -9.56 9.89
C ALA A 127 8.57 -10.26 9.21
N GLY A 128 8.76 -10.71 7.97
CA GLY A 128 7.78 -11.51 7.23
C GLY A 128 6.60 -10.76 6.64
N THR A 129 6.60 -9.42 6.55
CA THR A 129 5.43 -8.70 6.01
C THR A 129 5.21 -8.88 4.52
N VAL A 130 6.23 -9.32 3.77
CA VAL A 130 6.11 -9.69 2.34
C VAL A 130 4.99 -10.70 2.11
N VAL A 131 4.89 -11.73 2.95
CA VAL A 131 3.83 -12.75 2.89
C VAL A 131 2.46 -12.10 3.06
N GLN A 132 2.32 -11.21 4.05
CA GLN A 132 1.04 -10.54 4.31
C GLN A 132 0.62 -9.61 3.18
N HIS A 133 1.59 -8.93 2.55
CA HIS A 133 1.33 -8.01 1.44
C HIS A 133 0.96 -8.75 0.17
N LEU A 134 1.65 -9.83 -0.16
CA LEU A 134 1.37 -10.64 -1.34
C LEU A 134 0.10 -11.47 -1.21
N ASN A 135 -0.20 -12.03 -0.04
CA ASN A 135 -1.47 -12.74 0.20
C ASN A 135 -2.67 -11.82 -0.04
N LYS A 136 -2.58 -10.54 0.35
CA LYS A 136 -3.64 -9.53 0.09
C LYS A 136 -3.84 -9.23 -1.39
N LEU A 137 -2.84 -9.49 -2.22
CA LEU A 137 -2.88 -9.34 -3.67
C LEU A 137 -3.29 -10.65 -4.37
N GLY A 138 -3.60 -11.71 -3.62
CA GLY A 138 -4.03 -13.00 -4.15
C GLY A 138 -2.92 -14.03 -4.35
N PHE A 139 -1.69 -13.74 -3.91
CA PHE A 139 -0.57 -14.68 -3.96
C PHE A 139 -0.37 -15.34 -2.59
N GLU A 140 -0.96 -16.51 -2.39
CA GLU A 140 -1.00 -17.17 -1.08
C GLU A 140 0.24 -18.05 -0.81
N ASN A 141 0.93 -18.48 -1.86
CA ASN A 141 2.06 -19.39 -1.78
C ASN A 141 3.41 -18.65 -1.76
N VAL A 142 3.67 -17.93 -0.67
CA VAL A 142 4.88 -17.12 -0.48
C VAL A 142 5.78 -17.74 0.58
N TYR A 143 7.01 -18.06 0.19
CA TYR A 143 8.05 -18.54 1.10
C TYR A 143 8.96 -17.38 1.52
N ASN A 144 8.89 -17.00 2.81
CA ASN A 144 9.83 -16.10 3.47
C ASN A 144 9.99 -16.55 4.93
N GLN A 145 11.10 -17.24 5.22
CA GLN A 145 11.39 -17.83 6.52
C GLN A 145 12.65 -17.20 7.12
N PRO A 146 12.77 -17.13 8.46
CA PRO A 146 13.97 -16.63 9.12
C PRO A 146 15.11 -17.63 8.96
N GLU A 147 15.73 -17.67 7.78
CA GLU A 147 16.81 -18.57 7.41
C GLU A 147 17.98 -17.78 6.80
N ASP A 148 19.21 -18.27 6.98
CA ASP A 148 20.36 -17.72 6.25
C ASP A 148 20.28 -18.18 4.78
N PHE A 149 19.94 -17.26 3.88
CA PHE A 149 19.89 -17.51 2.43
C PHE A 149 21.13 -18.23 1.89
N TYR A 150 22.32 -17.88 2.36
CA TYR A 150 23.54 -18.44 1.84
C TYR A 150 23.82 -19.83 2.38
N GLN A 151 23.44 -20.09 3.63
CA GLN A 151 23.46 -21.43 4.18
C GLN A 151 22.46 -22.33 3.42
N VAL A 152 21.26 -21.84 3.16
CA VAL A 152 20.23 -22.53 2.35
C VAL A 152 20.76 -22.89 0.95
N ILE A 153 21.50 -21.99 0.29
CA ILE A 153 22.17 -22.31 -0.98
C ILE A 153 23.24 -23.38 -0.80
N ARG A 154 24.15 -23.21 0.17
CA ARG A 154 25.26 -24.16 0.42
C ARG A 154 24.76 -25.57 0.69
N ASP A 155 23.66 -25.70 1.41
CA ASP A 155 23.07 -26.98 1.80
C ASP A 155 22.20 -27.60 0.69
N GLY A 156 21.99 -26.89 -0.41
CA GLY A 156 21.08 -27.33 -1.48
C GLY A 156 19.61 -27.38 -1.03
N CYS A 157 19.26 -26.62 -0.01
CA CYS A 157 17.92 -26.59 0.59
C CYS A 157 17.04 -25.46 0.04
N VAL A 158 17.41 -24.85 -1.09
CA VAL A 158 16.63 -23.79 -1.73
C VAL A 158 15.19 -24.28 -1.95
N PRO A 159 14.17 -23.60 -1.39
CA PRO A 159 12.78 -24.00 -1.52
C PRO A 159 12.36 -24.10 -2.99
N GLN A 160 11.49 -25.05 -3.31
CA GLN A 160 10.94 -25.11 -4.66
C GLN A 160 10.04 -23.89 -4.90
N HIS A 161 10.35 -23.14 -5.96
CA HIS A 161 9.65 -21.91 -6.31
C HIS A 161 9.56 -21.71 -7.82
N ASP A 162 8.64 -20.84 -8.25
CA ASP A 162 8.41 -20.49 -9.66
C ASP A 162 9.06 -19.15 -10.00
N VAL A 163 9.05 -18.21 -9.06
CA VAL A 163 9.60 -16.86 -9.21
C VAL A 163 10.34 -16.44 -7.94
N LEU A 164 11.49 -15.79 -8.10
CA LEU A 164 12.18 -15.12 -7.02
C LEU A 164 11.71 -13.67 -6.94
N LEU A 165 11.37 -13.20 -5.74
CA LEU A 165 10.92 -11.84 -5.51
C LEU A 165 11.56 -11.33 -4.22
N THR A 166 12.29 -10.21 -4.28
CA THR A 166 12.94 -9.71 -3.06
C THR A 166 13.25 -8.22 -3.09
N ASN A 167 13.36 -7.65 -1.89
CA ASN A 167 14.04 -6.40 -1.61
C ASN A 167 15.31 -6.75 -0.82
N PRO A 168 16.46 -6.90 -1.49
CA PRO A 168 17.62 -7.50 -0.86
C PRO A 168 18.30 -6.54 0.12
N PRO A 169 19.12 -7.05 1.05
CA PRO A 169 20.08 -6.23 1.78
C PRO A 169 21.04 -5.52 0.80
N TYR A 170 21.48 -4.34 1.20
CA TYR A 170 22.32 -3.46 0.36
C TYR A 170 23.75 -3.34 0.88
N SER A 171 24.00 -3.83 2.10
CA SER A 171 25.33 -3.91 2.69
C SER A 171 26.18 -5.01 2.03
N GLY A 172 27.50 -4.95 2.29
CA GLY A 172 28.45 -6.01 1.90
C GLY A 172 28.42 -6.41 0.42
N ASP A 173 28.51 -7.71 0.19
CA ASP A 173 28.49 -8.37 -1.13
C ASP A 173 27.13 -9.01 -1.46
N HIS A 174 26.10 -8.75 -0.64
CA HIS A 174 24.85 -9.49 -0.71
C HIS A 174 24.16 -9.39 -2.07
N PHE A 175 24.14 -8.19 -2.64
CA PHE A 175 23.51 -7.95 -3.94
C PHE A 175 24.25 -8.64 -5.10
N GLU A 176 25.58 -8.66 -5.08
CA GLU A 176 26.38 -9.34 -6.10
C GLU A 176 26.11 -10.86 -6.07
N ARG A 177 26.08 -11.44 -4.86
CA ARG A 177 25.77 -12.86 -4.65
C ARG A 177 24.35 -13.21 -5.07
N LEU A 178 23.39 -12.31 -4.83
CA LEU A 178 22.02 -12.47 -5.31
C LEU A 178 21.96 -12.47 -6.85
N LEU A 179 22.62 -11.53 -7.52
CA LEU A 179 22.65 -11.48 -8.99
C LEU A 179 23.25 -12.75 -9.58
N LYS A 180 24.34 -13.26 -8.97
CA LYS A 180 24.92 -14.56 -9.33
C LYS A 180 23.90 -15.69 -9.16
N PHE A 181 23.26 -15.78 -7.99
CA PHE A 181 22.22 -16.79 -7.74
C PHE A 181 21.09 -16.73 -8.77
N CYS A 182 20.52 -15.54 -9.03
CA CYS A 182 19.46 -15.37 -10.02
C CYS A 182 19.89 -15.83 -11.41
N SER A 183 21.15 -15.60 -11.79
CA SER A 183 21.68 -16.03 -13.09
C SER A 183 21.85 -17.54 -13.23
N GLU A 184 22.09 -18.24 -12.12
CA GLU A 184 22.29 -19.70 -12.08
C GLU A 184 20.97 -20.46 -11.85
N ASN A 185 20.00 -19.84 -11.16
CA ASN A 185 18.71 -20.42 -10.78
C ASN A 185 17.75 -20.59 -11.98
N ASN A 186 17.98 -19.90 -13.11
CA ASN A 186 17.21 -20.02 -14.34
C ASN A 186 15.68 -19.88 -14.15
N LYS A 187 15.26 -18.94 -13.31
CA LYS A 187 13.86 -18.62 -13.04
C LYS A 187 13.61 -17.11 -13.13
N PRO A 188 12.36 -16.69 -13.39
CA PRO A 188 11.99 -15.29 -13.27
C PRO A 188 12.41 -14.69 -11.92
N ALA A 189 12.88 -13.45 -11.95
CA ALA A 189 13.36 -12.71 -10.79
C ALA A 189 12.88 -11.26 -10.83
N LEU A 190 12.30 -10.80 -9.72
CA LEU A 190 11.86 -9.43 -9.51
C LEU A 190 12.59 -8.87 -8.29
N LEU A 191 13.50 -7.91 -8.50
CA LEU A 191 14.36 -7.36 -7.46
C LEU A 191 14.06 -5.87 -7.28
N LEU A 192 13.74 -5.45 -6.06
CA LEU A 192 13.51 -4.03 -5.76
C LEU A 192 14.83 -3.35 -5.38
N ILE A 193 15.38 -2.54 -6.29
CA ILE A 193 16.75 -2.02 -6.16
C ILE A 193 16.77 -0.49 -6.16
N PRO A 194 17.53 0.15 -5.24
CA PRO A 194 17.79 1.58 -5.24
C PRO A 194 18.63 2.03 -6.44
N ASP A 195 18.33 3.22 -6.97
CA ASP A 195 19.04 3.84 -8.10
C ASP A 195 20.54 4.07 -7.84
N HIS A 196 20.97 4.19 -6.59
CA HIS A 196 22.41 4.35 -6.30
C HIS A 196 23.18 3.03 -6.45
N LEU A 197 22.53 1.88 -6.22
CA LEU A 197 23.17 0.57 -6.39
C LEU A 197 23.26 0.16 -7.85
N SER A 198 22.28 0.55 -8.67
CA SER A 198 22.25 0.23 -10.10
C SER A 198 23.45 0.79 -10.88
N LYS A 199 24.14 1.79 -10.33
CA LYS A 199 25.30 2.43 -10.95
C LYS A 199 26.61 1.67 -10.72
N LYS A 200 26.64 0.72 -9.78
CA LYS A 200 27.84 -0.07 -9.45
C LYS A 200 28.25 -0.96 -10.63
N LYS A 201 29.56 -1.09 -10.86
CA LYS A 201 30.13 -1.79 -12.05
C LYS A 201 29.61 -3.22 -12.19
N TYR A 202 29.67 -4.00 -11.10
CA TYR A 202 29.23 -5.41 -11.12
C TYR A 202 27.74 -5.59 -11.43
N VAL A 203 26.91 -4.54 -11.27
CA VAL A 203 25.48 -4.61 -11.59
C VAL A 203 25.25 -4.45 -13.09
N ARG A 204 26.07 -3.64 -13.77
CA ARG A 204 25.97 -3.38 -15.21
C ARG A 204 26.08 -4.65 -16.04
N ASP A 205 26.95 -5.56 -15.60
CA ASP A 205 27.15 -6.86 -16.27
C ASP A 205 25.89 -7.74 -16.27
N TYR A 206 24.93 -7.47 -15.36
CA TYR A 206 23.66 -8.18 -15.28
C TYR A 206 22.49 -7.38 -15.84
N GLN A 207 22.60 -6.06 -16.03
CA GLN A 207 21.47 -5.19 -16.39
C GLN A 207 20.76 -5.62 -17.67
N GLU A 208 21.51 -6.07 -18.68
CA GLU A 208 20.95 -6.54 -19.96
C GLU A 208 20.03 -7.77 -19.82
N LYS A 209 20.05 -8.45 -18.68
CA LYS A 209 19.14 -9.58 -18.38
C LYS A 209 17.80 -9.12 -17.83
N TYR A 210 17.66 -7.86 -17.46
CA TYR A 210 16.47 -7.31 -16.81
C TYR A 210 15.86 -6.19 -17.67
N PHE A 211 14.56 -6.01 -17.54
CA PHE A 211 13.90 -4.75 -17.84
C PHE A 211 13.47 -4.10 -16.52
N PHE A 212 13.03 -2.85 -16.59
CA PHE A 212 12.85 -2.04 -15.39
C PHE A 212 11.43 -1.52 -15.28
N LEU A 213 10.83 -1.64 -14.10
CA LEU A 213 9.57 -0.99 -13.78
C LEU A 213 9.82 0.14 -12.77
N THR A 214 9.35 1.34 -13.11
CA THR A 214 9.51 2.53 -12.28
C THR A 214 8.16 3.06 -11.82
N PRO A 215 7.97 3.35 -10.53
CA PRO A 215 6.75 3.98 -10.04
C PRO A 215 6.74 5.49 -10.33
N ALA A 216 5.55 6.11 -10.36
CA ALA A 216 5.43 7.58 -10.41
C ALA A 216 5.86 8.27 -9.11
N GLU A 217 5.66 7.61 -7.97
CA GLU A 217 6.11 8.08 -6.65
C GLU A 217 7.15 7.13 -6.07
N ARG A 218 8.06 7.66 -5.24
CA ARG A 218 9.10 6.83 -4.60
C ARG A 218 8.47 5.83 -3.64
N TYR A 219 9.01 4.62 -3.63
CA TYR A 219 8.64 3.65 -2.62
C TYR A 219 9.10 4.05 -1.23
N PHE A 220 8.30 3.67 -0.25
CA PHE A 220 8.66 3.74 1.16
C PHE A 220 9.11 2.35 1.62
N TYR A 221 10.19 2.35 2.41
CA TYR A 221 10.66 1.21 3.16
C TYR A 221 10.29 1.40 4.62
N TRP A 222 10.22 0.28 5.34
CA TRP A 222 9.81 0.29 6.72
C TRP A 222 10.73 -0.58 7.54
N THR A 223 11.30 -0.03 8.61
CA THR A 223 12.08 -0.82 9.55
C THR A 223 11.17 -1.23 10.70
N PRO A 224 10.92 -2.53 10.89
CA PRO A 224 10.13 -3.04 12.00
C PRO A 224 10.67 -2.57 13.35
N GLU A 225 9.78 -2.37 14.31
CA GLU A 225 10.17 -1.89 15.64
C GLU A 225 11.14 -2.87 16.31
N GLY A 226 12.29 -2.34 16.76
CA GLY A 226 13.30 -3.07 17.51
C GLY A 226 14.32 -3.88 16.69
N LEU A 227 14.26 -3.85 15.36
CA LEU A 227 15.35 -4.37 14.51
C LEU A 227 16.53 -3.39 14.33
N ARG A 228 16.32 -2.11 14.67
CA ARG A 228 17.42 -1.13 14.78
C ARG A 228 17.56 -0.66 16.22
N PRO A 229 18.79 -0.50 16.71
CA PRO A 229 19.01 0.10 18.02
C PRO A 229 18.41 1.52 18.03
N ASN A 230 17.64 1.83 19.07
CA ASN A 230 17.20 3.20 19.29
C ASN A 230 18.43 4.02 19.69
N GLU A 231 19.01 4.78 18.77
CA GLU A 231 20.17 5.68 19.01
C GLU A 231 19.94 6.78 20.07
N GLY A 232 18.88 6.71 20.88
CA GLY A 232 18.50 7.73 21.86
C GLY A 232 17.96 7.20 23.19
N ASN A 233 18.14 5.90 23.50
CA ASN A 233 17.66 5.34 24.77
C ASN A 233 18.78 5.02 25.78
N ASP A 234 20.00 5.50 25.51
CA ASP A 234 21.09 5.48 26.47
C ASP A 234 20.87 6.57 27.53
N GLY A 235 20.00 6.27 28.50
CA GLY A 235 20.10 6.69 29.91
C GLY A 235 19.97 8.17 30.31
N ASP A 236 20.06 9.15 29.41
CA ASP A 236 20.09 10.57 29.79
C ASP A 236 18.80 11.30 29.38
N ASP A 237 17.81 11.25 30.27
CA ASP A 237 16.43 11.71 30.12
C ASP A 237 16.27 13.26 29.94
N GLN A 238 17.37 13.99 29.75
CA GLN A 238 17.37 15.46 29.74
C GLN A 238 17.98 16.08 28.47
N LYS A 239 17.51 15.68 27.29
CA LYS A 239 17.34 16.57 26.11
C LYS A 239 16.89 15.76 24.89
N LYS A 240 15.58 15.45 24.81
CA LYS A 240 14.98 15.05 23.53
C LYS A 240 15.13 16.18 22.53
N SER A 241 16.12 16.06 21.65
CA SER A 241 16.43 17.07 20.65
C SER A 241 15.21 17.31 19.75
N LYS A 242 15.07 18.52 19.18
CA LYS A 242 14.00 18.83 18.20
C LYS A 242 13.95 17.83 17.02
N LYS A 243 15.02 17.06 16.78
CA LYS A 243 15.14 16.04 15.73
C LYS A 243 14.29 14.79 16.02
N GLU A 244 14.23 14.33 17.27
CA GLU A 244 13.41 13.17 17.66
C GLU A 244 11.91 13.44 17.53
N LYS A 245 11.46 14.67 17.84
CA LYS A 245 10.04 15.05 17.69
C LYS A 245 9.56 14.99 16.23
N LYS A 246 10.44 15.24 15.25
CA LYS A 246 10.11 15.09 13.81
C LYS A 246 10.09 13.62 13.38
N SER A 247 10.89 12.73 13.98
CA SER A 247 10.92 11.30 13.62
C SER A 247 9.59 10.57 13.90
N ASN A 248 8.79 11.04 14.86
CA ASN A 248 7.49 10.45 15.17
C ASN A 248 6.42 10.68 14.08
N GLN A 249 6.62 11.60 13.11
CA GLN A 249 5.68 11.82 12.00
C GLN A 249 5.65 10.66 10.99
N HIS A 250 6.59 9.71 11.07
CA HIS A 250 6.74 8.65 10.08
C HIS A 250 6.78 7.25 10.71
N LYS A 251 6.03 7.06 11.80
CA LYS A 251 5.83 5.74 12.41
C LYS A 251 4.50 5.15 11.97
N ASN A 252 4.52 3.90 11.56
CA ASN A 252 3.34 3.08 11.33
C ASN A 252 3.36 1.93 12.33
N LEU A 253 2.23 1.67 12.97
CA LEU A 253 2.15 0.65 14.03
C LEU A 253 2.40 -0.77 13.51
N MET A 254 2.04 -1.03 12.26
CA MET A 254 2.27 -2.32 11.61
C MET A 254 3.69 -2.41 11.08
N LEU A 255 4.15 -1.39 10.37
CA LEU A 255 5.37 -1.48 9.56
C LEU A 255 6.62 -0.96 10.29
N GLY A 256 6.45 -0.21 11.38
CA GLY A 256 7.54 0.40 12.14
C GLY A 256 7.90 1.80 11.63
N THR A 257 9.19 2.11 11.53
CA THR A 257 9.67 3.45 11.15
C THR A 257 9.88 3.53 9.65
N ARG A 258 9.28 4.55 9.01
CA ARG A 258 9.44 4.76 7.57
C ARG A 258 10.85 5.26 7.26
N ASN A 259 11.52 4.52 6.40
CA ASN A 259 12.77 4.89 5.77
C ASN A 259 12.51 5.07 4.27
N SER A 260 12.88 6.19 3.69
CA SER A 260 12.82 6.33 2.22
C SER A 260 13.95 7.23 1.74
N PRO A 261 15.19 6.77 1.89
CA PRO A 261 16.33 7.57 1.46
C PRO A 261 16.46 7.60 -0.06
N PHE A 262 16.00 6.58 -0.80
CA PHE A 262 16.39 6.39 -2.20
C PHE A 262 15.22 6.14 -3.14
N ALA A 263 15.33 6.72 -4.34
CA ALA A 263 14.58 6.29 -5.51
C ALA A 263 14.92 4.82 -5.80
N SER A 264 13.89 4.00 -6.04
CA SER A 264 14.06 2.56 -6.24
C SER A 264 13.12 2.07 -7.33
N HIS A 265 13.57 1.05 -8.06
CA HIS A 265 12.92 0.52 -9.25
C HIS A 265 12.97 -1.00 -9.21
N TRP A 266 12.01 -1.65 -9.85
CA TRP A 266 12.01 -3.09 -9.99
C TRP A 266 12.89 -3.50 -11.17
N PHE A 267 13.85 -4.38 -10.91
CA PHE A 267 14.64 -5.09 -11.91
C PHE A 267 13.92 -6.41 -12.17
N ILE A 268 13.43 -6.60 -13.39
CA ILE A 268 12.56 -7.72 -13.73
C ILE A 268 13.21 -8.55 -14.85
N CYS A 269 13.47 -9.82 -14.56
CA CYS A 269 13.87 -10.81 -15.54
C CYS A 269 12.76 -11.86 -15.61
N THR A 270 12.21 -12.10 -16.79
CA THR A 270 11.23 -13.18 -17.02
C THR A 270 11.83 -14.35 -17.78
N ASN A 271 13.10 -14.29 -18.17
CA ASN A 271 13.79 -15.39 -18.81
C ASN A 271 14.05 -16.55 -17.81
N PRO A 272 14.13 -17.81 -18.27
CA PRO A 272 13.90 -18.26 -19.64
C PRO A 272 12.42 -18.45 -19.98
N LEU A 273 11.51 -18.28 -19.00
CA LEU A 273 10.07 -18.51 -19.18
C LEU A 273 9.51 -17.66 -20.34
N LEU A 274 9.86 -16.37 -20.37
CA LEU A 274 9.42 -15.43 -21.40
C LEU A 274 10.53 -14.42 -21.72
N PRO A 275 10.77 -14.11 -22.99
CA PRO A 275 11.65 -13.00 -23.36
C PRO A 275 11.14 -11.68 -22.77
N ASN A 276 12.01 -10.95 -22.06
CA ASN A 276 11.69 -9.64 -21.47
C ASN A 276 11.00 -8.69 -22.47
N LYS A 277 11.50 -8.63 -23.71
CA LYS A 277 10.93 -7.79 -24.79
C LYS A 277 9.48 -8.13 -25.10
N LYS A 278 9.06 -9.39 -24.97
CA LYS A 278 7.67 -9.81 -25.14
C LYS A 278 6.80 -9.24 -24.01
N VAL A 279 7.28 -9.27 -22.77
CA VAL A 279 6.54 -8.70 -21.62
C VAL A 279 6.40 -7.19 -21.78
N ILE A 280 7.47 -6.49 -22.17
CA ILE A 280 7.40 -5.04 -22.46
C ILE A 280 6.37 -4.74 -23.56
N SER A 281 6.36 -5.49 -24.66
CA SER A 281 5.42 -5.25 -25.76
C SER A 281 3.97 -5.55 -25.38
N LEU A 282 3.72 -6.50 -24.47
CA LEU A 282 2.40 -6.77 -23.92
C LEU A 282 1.92 -5.62 -23.04
N ILE A 283 2.81 -5.06 -22.22
CA ILE A 283 2.50 -3.88 -21.39
C ILE A 283 2.19 -2.67 -22.27
N GLN A 284 2.99 -2.42 -23.32
CA GLN A 284 2.78 -1.30 -24.25
C GLN A 284 1.49 -1.41 -25.07
N ARG A 285 1.00 -2.64 -25.30
CA ARG A 285 -0.28 -2.92 -25.96
C ARG A 285 -1.46 -3.04 -24.99
N GLU A 286 -1.24 -2.74 -23.72
CA GLU A 286 -2.23 -2.85 -22.62
C GLU A 286 -2.81 -4.25 -22.41
N GLU A 287 -2.13 -5.29 -22.89
CA GLU A 287 -2.47 -6.70 -22.60
C GLU A 287 -2.08 -7.07 -21.17
N ILE A 288 -1.00 -6.48 -20.65
CA ILE A 288 -0.68 -6.48 -19.21
C ILE A 288 -0.88 -5.06 -18.69
N LYS A 289 -2.00 -4.84 -17.99
CA LYS A 289 -2.35 -3.52 -17.44
C LYS A 289 -1.60 -3.26 -16.14
N LEU A 290 -0.65 -2.32 -16.18
CA LEU A 290 0.01 -1.83 -14.98
C LEU A 290 -0.88 -0.84 -14.22
N LEU A 291 -0.56 -0.62 -12.94
CA LEU A 291 -1.17 0.44 -12.16
C LEU A 291 -0.72 1.82 -12.67
N ASP A 292 -1.61 2.81 -12.55
CA ASP A 292 -1.38 4.17 -13.03
C ASP A 292 -0.05 4.75 -12.53
N GLY A 293 0.68 5.39 -13.46
CA GLY A 293 1.99 5.98 -13.18
C GLY A 293 3.16 5.00 -13.17
N CYS A 294 2.93 3.70 -13.32
CA CYS A 294 4.02 2.75 -13.56
C CYS A 294 4.49 2.82 -15.02
N ASN A 295 5.79 2.86 -15.23
CA ASN A 295 6.41 2.84 -16.55
C ASN A 295 7.41 1.70 -16.64
N VAL A 296 7.59 1.15 -17.85
CA VAL A 296 8.59 0.11 -18.13
C VAL A 296 9.64 0.58 -19.12
N PHE A 297 10.87 0.16 -18.90
CA PHE A 297 12.03 0.50 -19.72
C PHE A 297 12.82 -0.77 -20.04
N ASP A 298 13.26 -0.92 -21.28
CA ASP A 298 14.12 -2.03 -21.71
C ASP A 298 15.52 -1.87 -21.11
N ARG A 299 16.04 -0.64 -21.05
CA ARG A 299 17.38 -0.33 -20.55
C ARG A 299 17.35 0.59 -19.35
N HIS A 300 18.33 0.45 -18.47
CA HIS A 300 18.41 1.22 -17.24
C HIS A 300 18.67 2.72 -17.51
N GLU A 301 19.45 3.04 -18.55
CA GLU A 301 19.80 4.41 -18.94
C GLU A 301 18.56 5.24 -19.29
N ASP A 302 17.52 4.60 -19.81
CA ASP A 302 16.28 5.25 -20.22
C ASP A 302 15.46 5.71 -18.99
N ILE A 303 15.66 5.08 -17.81
CA ILE A 303 15.05 5.52 -16.55
C ILE A 303 15.59 6.89 -16.14
N VAL A 304 16.92 7.08 -16.22
CA VAL A 304 17.60 8.29 -15.73
C VAL A 304 17.16 9.53 -16.52
N GLN A 305 16.92 9.36 -17.82
CA GLN A 305 16.47 10.44 -18.71
C GLN A 305 15.01 10.86 -18.44
N SER A 306 14.19 9.96 -17.87
CA SER A 306 12.74 10.17 -17.74
C SER A 306 12.31 11.14 -16.63
N ASN A 307 13.24 11.67 -15.80
CA ASN A 307 12.90 12.46 -14.60
C ASN A 307 11.79 11.79 -13.75
N SER A 308 11.92 10.47 -13.55
CA SER A 308 10.88 9.54 -13.06
C SER A 308 10.14 9.94 -11.78
N PHE A 309 10.69 10.87 -11.00
CA PHE A 309 9.99 11.48 -9.88
C PHE A 309 9.80 12.96 -10.17
N ARG A 310 8.73 13.30 -10.91
CA ARG A 310 8.31 14.69 -11.09
C ARG A 310 8.29 15.37 -9.72
N LYS A 311 8.92 16.54 -9.60
CA LYS A 311 8.76 17.38 -8.41
C LYS A 311 7.26 17.69 -8.32
N ARG A 312 6.58 17.13 -7.31
CA ARG A 312 5.15 17.30 -7.02
C ARG A 312 4.64 18.75 -7.16
N LYS A 313 5.54 19.73 -6.97
CA LYS A 313 5.30 21.16 -7.16
C LYS A 313 4.71 21.54 -8.53
N GLU A 314 5.04 20.86 -9.63
CA GLU A 314 4.52 21.24 -10.95
C GLU A 314 3.11 20.70 -11.22
N ILE A 315 2.73 19.59 -10.59
CA ILE A 315 1.39 19.02 -10.72
C ILE A 315 0.41 19.79 -9.83
N GLU A 316 0.77 20.06 -8.56
CA GLU A 316 -0.05 20.90 -7.67
C GLU A 316 -0.20 22.34 -8.21
N GLN A 317 0.81 22.90 -8.88
CA GLN A 317 0.69 24.20 -9.52
C GLN A 317 -0.21 24.19 -10.75
N ASN A 318 -0.33 23.09 -11.49
CA ASN A 318 -1.24 23.00 -12.63
C ASN A 318 -2.68 22.72 -12.18
N GLU A 319 -2.88 21.87 -11.18
CA GLU A 319 -4.22 21.59 -10.63
C GLU A 319 -4.82 22.84 -9.94
N SER A 320 -4.02 23.57 -9.15
CA SER A 320 -4.46 24.83 -8.54
C SER A 320 -4.71 25.94 -9.57
N LYS A 321 -4.06 25.91 -10.74
CA LYS A 321 -4.31 26.86 -11.83
C LYS A 321 -5.60 26.53 -12.59
N VAL A 322 -5.87 25.24 -12.81
CA VAL A 322 -7.12 24.76 -13.42
C VAL A 322 -8.32 25.06 -12.51
N GLU A 323 -8.21 24.80 -11.20
CA GLU A 323 -9.27 25.16 -10.24
C GLU A 323 -9.50 26.68 -10.13
N CYS A 324 -8.44 27.48 -10.24
CA CYS A 324 -8.55 28.94 -10.28
C CYS A 324 -9.17 29.47 -11.58
N GLU A 325 -8.92 28.85 -12.73
CA GLU A 325 -9.50 29.24 -14.02
C GLU A 325 -10.98 28.83 -14.13
N GLU A 326 -11.37 27.67 -13.60
CA GLU A 326 -12.78 27.24 -13.53
C GLU A 326 -13.60 28.15 -12.60
N HIS A 327 -13.07 28.50 -11.41
CA HIS A 327 -13.76 29.42 -10.51
C HIS A 327 -13.91 30.84 -11.09
N GLN A 328 -12.93 31.32 -11.86
CA GLN A 328 -13.01 32.62 -12.53
C GLN A 328 -14.05 32.62 -13.67
N GLN A 329 -14.22 31.51 -14.38
CA GLN A 329 -15.26 31.38 -15.42
C GLN A 329 -16.67 31.32 -14.83
N GLU A 330 -16.87 30.65 -13.68
CA GLU A 330 -18.15 30.65 -12.96
C GLU A 330 -18.51 32.04 -12.40
N GLU A 331 -17.56 32.75 -11.81
CA GLU A 331 -17.81 34.11 -11.28
C GLU A 331 -18.14 35.13 -12.40
N GLU A 332 -17.47 35.04 -13.56
CA GLU A 332 -17.81 35.87 -14.72
C GLU A 332 -19.23 35.57 -15.25
N GLY A 333 -19.61 34.29 -15.30
CA GLY A 333 -20.95 33.86 -15.69
C GLY A 333 -22.04 34.43 -14.77
N GLN A 334 -21.81 34.36 -13.46
CA GLN A 334 -22.74 34.88 -12.46
C GLN A 334 -22.83 36.42 -12.47
N ARG A 335 -21.71 37.12 -12.69
CA ARG A 335 -21.69 38.59 -12.84
C ARG A 335 -22.43 39.08 -14.08
N LYS A 336 -22.31 38.37 -15.21
CA LYS A 336 -23.07 38.67 -16.44
C LYS A 336 -24.57 38.41 -16.26
N GLY A 337 -24.95 37.37 -15.52
CA GLY A 337 -26.34 37.08 -15.15
C GLY A 337 -26.99 38.15 -14.26
N ARG A 338 -26.28 38.62 -13.22
CA ARG A 338 -26.78 39.68 -12.32
C ARG A 338 -26.97 41.03 -13.01
N LYS A 339 -26.11 41.39 -13.97
CA LYS A 339 -26.28 42.62 -14.77
C LYS A 339 -27.50 42.58 -15.68
N LYS A 340 -27.83 41.42 -16.29
CA LYS A 340 -29.07 41.24 -17.07
C LYS A 340 -30.33 41.36 -16.20
N LYS A 341 -30.32 40.79 -14.99
CA LYS A 341 -31.47 40.85 -14.06
C LYS A 341 -31.73 42.27 -13.54
N LYS A 342 -30.68 43.05 -13.24
CA LYS A 342 -30.82 44.46 -12.85
C LYS A 342 -31.42 45.35 -13.95
N LYS A 343 -31.02 45.15 -15.22
CA LYS A 343 -31.61 45.89 -16.36
C LYS A 343 -33.10 45.58 -16.57
N ARG A 344 -33.56 44.37 -16.26
CA ARG A 344 -34.96 43.97 -16.42
C ARG A 344 -35.86 44.58 -15.34
N VAL A 345 -35.41 44.62 -14.09
CA VAL A 345 -36.13 45.24 -12.96
C VAL A 345 -36.23 46.77 -13.10
N GLN A 346 -35.25 47.41 -13.73
CA GLN A 346 -35.29 48.86 -13.98
C GLN A 346 -36.25 49.25 -15.11
N LYS A 347 -36.55 48.32 -16.04
CA LYS A 347 -37.48 48.57 -17.15
C LYS A 347 -38.95 48.40 -16.74
N GLU A 348 -39.25 47.61 -15.71
CA GLU A 348 -40.61 47.41 -15.19
C GLU A 348 -41.09 48.53 -14.24
N LYS A 349 -40.19 49.37 -13.72
CA LYS A 349 -40.55 50.48 -12.81
C LYS A 349 -40.90 51.81 -13.49
N CYS A 350 -40.86 51.89 -14.82
CA CYS A 350 -41.16 53.11 -15.57
C CYS A 350 -42.34 52.96 -16.53
N ALA A 351 -43.26 52.02 -16.29
CA ALA A 351 -44.51 51.95 -17.03
C ALA A 351 -45.57 52.86 -16.38
N PRO A 352 -46.07 53.90 -17.07
CA PRO A 352 -47.13 54.75 -16.54
C PRO A 352 -48.47 54.00 -16.50
N VAL A 353 -49.14 54.07 -15.36
CA VAL A 353 -50.49 53.55 -15.14
C VAL A 353 -51.48 54.57 -15.73
N ASN A 354 -52.16 54.19 -16.81
CA ASN A 354 -53.27 54.96 -17.37
C ASN A 354 -54.51 54.75 -16.51
N GLY A 355 -55.12 55.86 -16.10
CA GLY A 355 -56.40 55.90 -15.39
C GLY A 355 -57.57 55.55 -16.29
N GLY A 356 -58.54 54.84 -15.71
CA GLY A 356 -59.89 54.66 -16.24
C GLY A 356 -60.89 55.05 -15.16
N THR A 357 -61.68 56.06 -15.48
CA THR A 357 -62.79 56.62 -14.70
C THR A 357 -64.10 55.86 -14.94
N ASP A 358 -65.11 56.24 -14.14
CA ASP A 358 -66.56 56.06 -14.35
C ASP A 358 -67.15 54.73 -13.81
N ALA A 359 -68.30 54.67 -13.14
CA ALA A 359 -69.30 55.64 -12.66
C ALA A 359 -70.09 54.95 -11.52
N VAL A 360 -70.47 55.67 -10.46
CA VAL A 360 -71.86 56.04 -10.11
C VAL A 360 -72.89 54.91 -10.29
N ASP A 361 -73.42 54.35 -9.20
CA ASP A 361 -74.80 54.68 -8.77
C ASP A 361 -75.05 54.20 -7.33
N GLY A 362 -75.80 55.01 -6.60
CA GLY A 362 -76.13 54.80 -5.19
C GLY A 362 -77.53 54.21 -5.00
N SER A 363 -77.93 54.25 -3.72
CA SER A 363 -79.26 53.96 -3.16
C SER A 363 -79.58 52.47 -2.92
N ASN A 364 -79.45 51.94 -1.70
CA ASN A 364 -80.33 52.05 -0.52
C ASN A 364 -81.11 50.72 -0.32
N PRO A 365 -81.91 50.51 0.76
CA PRO A 365 -81.57 49.51 1.78
C PRO A 365 -82.72 48.51 2.05
N PHE A 366 -82.50 47.67 3.07
CA PHE A 366 -83.50 46.87 3.81
C PHE A 366 -84.10 45.63 3.11
N PHE A 367 -84.01 44.52 3.86
CA PHE A 367 -84.53 43.16 3.67
C PHE A 367 -83.84 42.26 2.65
#